data_AF-A0A101SHL4-F1
#
_entry.id   AF-A0A101SHL4-F1
#
_cell.length_a   1.000
_cell.length_b   1.000
_cell.length_c   1.000
_cell.angle_alpha   90.00
_cell.angle_beta   90.00
_cell.angle_gamma   90.00
#
_symmetry.space_group_name_H-M   'P 1'
#
loop_
_entity.id
_entity.type
_entity.pdbx_description
1 polymer ?
#
loop_
_entity_poly.entity_id
_entity_poly.type
_entity_poly.pdbx_seq_one_letter_code
_entity_poly.pdbx_strand_id
1 'polypeptide(L)'
;MTAWSLSLSGPAAHTPLVYAFGGFHPRYYTMRYDTPDATALALRVAGTMPDGESVHQHAGRGLDHGAWVPLMAMYPLAEEGVLVIGSGFMTHGLPFITRAMLEGQVPGWSADFDAWAADALARGVVDELDAFRTRAPGMPYAHPTVDRYIPLFITLGAAAHPDRPVRTTVEGYTIGFSKRSFQTAV
;
A
#
# COMPACT_ATOMS: atom_id res chain seq x y z
N MET A 1 19.36 3.28 -20.27
CA MET A 1 18.09 2.71 -20.78
C MET A 1 17.37 2.15 -19.58
N THR A 2 16.28 2.78 -19.17
CA THR A 2 15.44 2.31 -18.05
C THR A 2 14.52 1.24 -18.61
N ALA A 3 14.70 -0.01 -18.20
CA ALA A 3 13.79 -1.09 -18.58
C ALA A 3 12.45 -0.89 -17.85
N TRP A 4 11.36 -0.79 -18.60
CA TRP A 4 10.01 -0.71 -18.05
C TRP A 4 9.53 -2.11 -17.73
N SER A 5 9.48 -2.46 -16.45
CA SER A 5 8.97 -3.76 -16.00
C SER A 5 7.49 -3.66 -15.67
N LEU A 6 6.61 -4.01 -16.61
CA LEU A 6 5.18 -4.15 -16.36
C LEU A 6 4.84 -5.62 -16.05
N SER A 7 4.13 -5.87 -14.94
CA SER A 7 3.54 -7.18 -14.67
C SER A 7 2.03 -7.09 -14.49
N LEU A 8 1.31 -8.04 -15.09
CA LEU A 8 -0.13 -8.21 -14.96
C LEU A 8 -0.42 -9.56 -14.28
N SER A 9 -1.22 -9.57 -13.20
CA SER A 9 -1.55 -10.79 -12.46
C SER A 9 -3.06 -10.90 -12.29
N GLY A 10 -3.61 -12.10 -12.52
CA GLY A 10 -5.02 -12.41 -12.23
C GLY A 10 -6.10 -11.52 -12.89
N PRO A 11 -6.03 -11.19 -14.20
CA PRO A 11 -7.03 -10.33 -14.83
C PRO A 11 -8.35 -11.03 -15.16
N ALA A 12 -8.40 -12.36 -15.10
CA ALA A 12 -9.58 -13.13 -15.45
C ALA A 12 -10.63 -13.11 -14.34
N ALA A 13 -11.91 -13.23 -14.73
CA ALA A 13 -13.00 -13.43 -13.79
C ALA A 13 -12.73 -14.62 -12.86
N HIS A 14 -13.17 -14.49 -11.61
CA HIS A 14 -13.07 -15.53 -10.58
C HIS A 14 -11.64 -16.02 -10.32
N THR A 15 -10.63 -15.16 -10.53
CA THR A 15 -9.25 -15.44 -10.13
C THR A 15 -9.23 -15.92 -8.66
N PRO A 16 -8.63 -17.10 -8.36
CA PRO A 16 -8.64 -17.67 -7.02
C PRO A 16 -8.05 -16.74 -5.96
N LEU A 17 -8.53 -16.83 -4.73
CA LEU A 17 -7.98 -16.07 -3.60
C LEU A 17 -6.90 -16.86 -2.87
N VAL A 18 -5.91 -16.15 -2.36
CA VAL A 18 -4.83 -16.68 -1.52
C VAL A 18 -4.97 -16.12 -0.11
N TYR A 19 -5.18 -17.01 0.86
CA TYR A 19 -5.31 -16.68 2.29
C TYR A 19 -3.96 -16.78 3.00
N ALA A 20 -2.98 -15.99 2.56
CA ALA A 20 -1.64 -15.94 3.14
C ALA A 20 -1.58 -15.02 4.37
N PHE A 21 -2.40 -15.26 5.39
CA PHE A 21 -2.43 -14.50 6.64
C PHE A 21 -2.82 -15.37 7.85
N GLY A 22 -2.39 -14.98 9.06
CA GLY A 22 -2.48 -15.79 10.29
C GLY A 22 -3.02 -15.02 11.50
N GLY A 23 -3.62 -15.71 12.47
CA GLY A 23 -3.99 -15.13 13.77
C GLY A 23 -5.30 -14.34 13.80
N PHE A 24 -6.12 -14.43 12.74
CA PHE A 24 -7.41 -13.74 12.65
C PHE A 24 -8.59 -14.66 12.97
N HIS A 25 -9.75 -14.06 13.22
CA HIS A 25 -10.99 -14.80 13.45
C HIS A 25 -11.34 -15.73 12.25
N PRO A 26 -11.85 -16.96 12.46
CA PRO A 26 -12.10 -17.94 11.39
C PRO A 26 -12.90 -17.41 10.19
N ARG A 27 -13.83 -16.48 10.43
CA ARG A 27 -14.62 -15.81 9.38
C ARG A 27 -13.78 -15.25 8.23
N TYR A 28 -12.57 -14.76 8.50
CA TYR A 28 -11.72 -14.14 7.48
C TYR A 28 -11.14 -15.16 6.50
N TYR A 29 -11.00 -16.41 6.91
CA TYR A 29 -10.55 -17.52 6.05
C TYR A 29 -11.65 -18.06 5.14
N THR A 30 -12.91 -17.66 5.38
CA THR A 30 -14.08 -18.11 4.60
C THR A 30 -14.68 -17.00 3.73
N MET A 31 -14.18 -15.77 3.85
CA MET A 31 -14.64 -14.63 3.04
C MET A 31 -14.29 -14.84 1.57
N ARG A 32 -15.21 -14.49 0.67
CA ARG A 32 -15.04 -14.63 -0.78
C ARG A 32 -15.14 -13.27 -1.44
N TYR A 33 -14.42 -13.11 -2.55
CA TYR A 33 -14.49 -11.96 -3.44
C TYR A 33 -14.58 -12.51 -4.86
N ASP A 34 -15.71 -12.25 -5.52
CA ASP A 34 -15.92 -12.67 -6.90
C ASP A 34 -15.20 -11.68 -7.81
N THR A 35 -13.92 -11.95 -8.04
CA THR A 35 -13.04 -11.10 -8.87
C THR A 35 -13.70 -10.85 -10.23
N PRO A 36 -13.98 -9.58 -10.60
CA PRO A 36 -14.57 -9.26 -11.89
C PRO A 36 -13.59 -9.52 -13.04
N ASP A 37 -14.11 -9.67 -14.27
CA ASP A 37 -13.26 -9.79 -15.46
C ASP A 37 -12.62 -8.43 -15.79
N ALA A 38 -11.29 -8.37 -15.78
CA ALA A 38 -10.49 -7.24 -16.19
C ALA A 38 -9.63 -7.55 -17.42
N THR A 39 -9.86 -8.67 -18.11
CA THR A 39 -9.04 -9.14 -19.25
C THR A 39 -8.92 -8.08 -20.34
N ALA A 40 -10.03 -7.41 -20.70
CA ALA A 40 -10.00 -6.35 -21.71
C ALA A 40 -9.17 -5.14 -21.28
N LEU A 41 -9.19 -4.77 -19.99
CA LEU A 41 -8.36 -3.71 -19.45
C LEU A 41 -6.88 -4.12 -19.45
N ALA A 42 -6.58 -5.34 -19.01
CA ALA A 42 -5.23 -5.89 -19.01
C ALA A 42 -4.61 -5.89 -20.43
N LEU A 43 -5.39 -6.27 -21.45
CA LEU A 43 -4.96 -6.20 -22.85
C LEU A 43 -4.69 -4.77 -23.32
N ARG A 44 -5.53 -3.80 -22.92
CA ARG A 44 -5.29 -2.38 -23.25
C ARG A 44 -4.01 -1.86 -22.61
N VAL A 45 -3.79 -2.17 -21.32
CA VAL A 45 -2.57 -1.77 -20.60
C VAL A 45 -1.34 -2.42 -21.25
N ALA A 46 -1.38 -3.72 -21.55
CA ALA A 46 -0.31 -4.39 -22.28
C ALA A 46 -0.02 -3.75 -23.65
N GLY A 47 -1.07 -3.30 -24.35
CA GLY A 47 -0.97 -2.61 -25.63
C GLY A 47 -0.36 -1.21 -25.58
N THR A 48 -0.15 -0.62 -24.40
CA THR A 48 0.56 0.66 -24.24
C THR A 48 2.08 0.51 -24.12
N MET A 49 2.58 -0.72 -24.00
CA MET A 49 4.02 -0.96 -23.90
C MET A 49 4.73 -0.61 -25.21
N PRO A 50 5.96 -0.06 -25.15
CA PRO A 50 6.78 0.15 -26.34
C PRO A 50 7.03 -1.14 -27.11
N ASP A 51 7.13 -1.03 -28.43
CA ASP A 51 7.51 -2.15 -29.28
C ASP A 51 8.84 -2.76 -28.82
N GLY A 52 8.84 -4.09 -28.62
CA GLY A 52 10.02 -4.85 -28.18
C GLY A 52 10.17 -5.00 -26.66
N GLU A 53 9.34 -4.35 -25.84
CA GLU A 53 9.27 -4.58 -24.40
C GLU A 53 8.25 -5.68 -24.06
N SER A 54 8.55 -6.49 -23.04
CA SER A 54 7.71 -7.63 -22.66
C SER A 54 6.90 -7.34 -21.39
N VAL A 55 5.64 -7.76 -21.38
CA VAL A 55 4.80 -7.74 -20.17
C VAL A 55 4.89 -9.09 -19.48
N HIS A 56 5.28 -9.09 -18.20
CA HIS A 56 5.31 -10.31 -17.41
C HIS A 56 3.90 -10.66 -16.92
N GLN A 57 3.30 -11.74 -17.43
CA GLN A 57 1.96 -12.15 -17.03
C GLN A 57 1.98 -13.33 -16.06
N HIS A 58 1.35 -13.15 -14.89
CA HIS A 58 1.12 -14.19 -13.90
C HIS A 58 -0.35 -14.61 -13.90
N ALA A 59 -0.76 -15.41 -14.89
CA ALA A 59 -2.15 -15.85 -15.02
C ALA A 59 -2.57 -16.89 -13.94
N GLY A 60 -1.61 -17.62 -13.36
CA GLY A 60 -1.89 -18.71 -12.40
C GLY A 60 -1.80 -18.31 -10.93
N ARG A 61 -1.38 -17.09 -10.59
CA ARG A 61 -1.28 -16.64 -9.21
C ARG A 61 -2.61 -16.05 -8.76
N GLY A 62 -3.15 -16.56 -7.66
CA GLY A 62 -4.35 -15.99 -7.05
C GLY A 62 -4.11 -14.61 -6.43
N LEU A 63 -5.20 -13.88 -6.20
CA LEU A 63 -5.17 -12.60 -5.50
C LEU A 63 -4.99 -12.85 -4.00
N ASP A 64 -3.96 -12.27 -3.40
CA ASP A 64 -3.77 -12.33 -1.95
C ASP A 64 -4.57 -11.22 -1.25
N HIS A 65 -4.61 -11.30 0.09
CA HIS A 65 -5.37 -10.37 0.93
C HIS A 65 -4.98 -8.90 0.75
N GLY A 66 -3.76 -8.60 0.32
CA GLY A 66 -3.34 -7.24 -0.02
C GLY A 66 -4.05 -6.70 -1.28
N ALA A 67 -4.56 -7.58 -2.14
CA ALA A 67 -5.30 -7.21 -3.34
C ALA A 67 -6.82 -7.35 -3.15
N TRP A 68 -7.34 -8.51 -2.72
CA TRP A 68 -8.80 -8.74 -2.75
C TRP A 68 -9.58 -8.08 -1.61
N VAL A 69 -8.97 -7.83 -0.44
CA VAL A 69 -9.67 -7.17 0.68
C VAL A 69 -9.96 -5.70 0.34
N PRO A 70 -9.00 -4.91 -0.19
CA PRO A 70 -9.28 -3.57 -0.68
C PRO A 70 -10.32 -3.55 -1.80
N LEU A 71 -10.18 -4.43 -2.79
CA LEU A 71 -11.12 -4.49 -3.92
C LEU A 71 -12.55 -4.81 -3.48
N MET A 72 -12.73 -5.72 -2.51
CA MET A 72 -14.02 -6.00 -1.88
C MET A 72 -14.63 -4.76 -1.24
N ALA A 73 -13.81 -3.94 -0.57
CA ALA A 73 -14.28 -2.73 0.09
C ALA A 73 -14.55 -1.59 -0.90
N MET A 74 -13.80 -1.49 -1.99
CA MET A 74 -13.81 -0.34 -2.91
C MET A 74 -14.82 -0.48 -4.06
N TYR A 75 -14.93 -1.65 -4.68
CA TYR A 75 -15.70 -1.81 -5.93
C TYR A 75 -17.21 -1.56 -5.82
N PRO A 76 -17.90 -1.89 -4.71
CA PRO A 76 -19.31 -1.55 -4.58
C PRO A 76 -19.55 -0.06 -4.29
N LEU A 77 -18.52 0.72 -3.94
CA LEU A 77 -18.68 1.95 -3.15
C LEU A 77 -18.03 3.20 -3.76
N ALA A 78 -17.24 3.08 -4.82
CA ALA A 78 -16.46 4.18 -5.40
C ALA A 78 -17.31 5.37 -5.91
N GLU A 79 -18.55 5.11 -6.36
CA GLU A 79 -19.49 6.14 -6.87
C GLU A 79 -20.62 6.46 -5.86
N GLU A 80 -20.67 5.79 -4.72
CA GLU A 80 -21.80 5.86 -3.76
C GLU A 80 -21.52 6.80 -2.56
N GLY A 81 -20.48 7.65 -2.65
CA GLY A 81 -20.16 8.62 -1.59
C GLY A 81 -19.56 7.99 -0.34
N VAL A 82 -18.83 6.88 -0.48
CA VAL A 82 -18.19 6.18 0.65
C VAL A 82 -16.78 6.68 0.92
N LEU A 83 -16.50 6.87 2.20
CA LEU A 83 -15.17 7.21 2.71
C LEU A 83 -14.31 5.95 2.91
N VAL A 84 -13.19 5.87 2.19
CA VAL A 84 -12.15 4.85 2.42
C VAL A 84 -11.17 5.33 3.49
N ILE A 85 -10.94 4.51 4.52
CA ILE A 85 -10.00 4.81 5.61
C ILE A 85 -8.98 3.67 5.72
N GLY A 86 -7.73 3.94 5.33
CA GLY A 86 -6.59 3.10 5.70
C GLY A 86 -6.08 3.46 7.08
N SER A 87 -6.04 2.49 7.99
CA SER A 87 -5.53 2.68 9.35
C SER A 87 -4.28 1.83 9.58
N GLY A 88 -3.19 2.49 9.98
CA GLY A 88 -1.87 1.90 10.13
C GLY A 88 -0.96 2.79 10.97
N PHE A 89 0.34 2.69 10.74
CA PHE A 89 1.36 3.54 11.37
C PHE A 89 2.42 3.88 10.33
N MET A 90 2.82 5.15 10.27
CA MET A 90 3.85 5.61 9.32
C MET A 90 5.21 4.97 9.63
N THR A 91 5.47 4.62 10.89
CA THR A 91 6.60 3.75 11.28
C THR A 91 6.14 2.79 12.37
N HIS A 92 6.52 1.52 12.34
CA HIS A 92 6.06 0.52 13.30
C HIS A 92 7.12 -0.56 13.58
N GLY A 93 8.11 -0.19 14.38
CA GLY A 93 9.24 -1.03 14.79
C GLY A 93 9.12 -1.65 16.18
N LEU A 94 8.01 -2.32 16.51
CA LEU A 94 7.77 -2.88 17.88
C LEU A 94 8.95 -3.68 18.47
N PRO A 95 9.66 -4.54 17.71
CA PRO A 95 10.80 -5.28 18.25
C PRO A 95 11.99 -4.40 18.68
N PHE A 96 12.00 -3.13 18.26
CA PHE A 96 13.08 -2.17 18.48
C PHE A 96 12.73 -1.08 19.49
N ILE A 97 11.65 -1.25 20.26
CA ILE A 97 11.30 -0.33 21.35
C ILE A 97 12.44 -0.29 22.37
N THR A 98 12.84 0.92 22.74
CA THR A 98 13.82 1.17 23.80
C THR A 98 13.16 1.87 24.99
N ARG A 99 13.83 1.87 26.14
CA ARG A 99 13.40 2.63 27.31
C ARG A 99 13.25 4.13 27.01
N ALA A 100 14.21 4.69 26.28
CA ALA A 100 14.18 6.06 25.78
C ALA A 100 12.87 6.40 25.05
N MET A 101 12.41 5.49 24.19
CA MET A 101 11.16 5.67 23.43
C MET A 101 9.91 5.67 24.33
N LEU A 102 9.91 4.84 25.38
CA LEU A 102 8.83 4.80 26.38
C LEU A 102 8.81 6.09 27.23
N GLU A 103 9.96 6.72 27.41
CA GLU A 103 10.13 8.03 28.08
C GLU A 103 9.86 9.21 27.12
N GLY A 104 9.41 8.93 25.88
CA GLY A 104 8.95 9.93 24.92
C GLY A 104 9.99 10.36 23.89
N GLN A 105 11.20 9.78 23.89
CA GLN A 105 12.20 10.11 22.87
C GLN A 105 11.81 9.51 21.51
N VAL A 106 11.90 10.34 20.47
CA VAL A 106 11.71 9.90 19.09
C VAL A 106 13.07 9.44 18.54
N PRO A 107 13.20 8.19 18.09
CA PRO A 107 14.44 7.71 17.52
C PRO A 107 14.64 8.28 16.11
N GLY A 108 15.91 8.53 15.74
CA GLY A 108 16.26 9.12 14.44
C GLY A 108 15.69 8.34 13.26
N TRP A 109 15.76 7.01 13.29
CA TRP A 109 15.20 6.17 12.22
C TRP A 109 13.69 6.35 12.02
N SER A 110 12.92 6.73 13.04
CA SER A 110 11.49 6.99 12.90
C SER A 110 11.26 8.37 12.29
N ALA A 111 11.97 9.38 12.79
CA ALA A 111 11.86 10.75 12.30
C ALA A 111 12.32 10.88 10.84
N ASP A 112 13.42 10.22 10.49
CA ASP A 112 13.97 10.26 9.13
C ASP A 112 13.03 9.56 8.13
N PHE A 113 12.45 8.41 8.50
CA PHE A 113 11.47 7.73 7.65
C PHE A 113 10.21 8.57 7.49
N ASP A 114 9.69 9.15 8.58
CA ASP A 114 8.52 10.02 8.55
C ASP A 114 8.74 11.23 7.63
N ALA A 115 9.89 11.89 7.74
CA ALA A 115 10.24 13.04 6.90
C ALA A 115 10.36 12.65 5.42
N TRP A 116 11.00 11.51 5.13
CA TRP A 116 11.10 10.98 3.77
C TRP A 116 9.73 10.66 3.17
N ALA A 117 8.86 9.98 3.93
CA ALA A 117 7.52 9.64 3.48
C ALA A 117 6.66 10.90 3.28
N ALA A 118 6.79 11.89 4.17
CA ALA A 118 6.09 13.16 4.05
C ALA A 118 6.47 13.92 2.77
N ASP A 119 7.77 13.97 2.43
CA ASP A 119 8.24 14.58 1.19
C ASP A 119 7.70 13.85 -0.04
N ALA A 120 7.78 12.52 -0.07
CA ALA A 120 7.27 11.73 -1.18
C ALA A 120 5.74 11.89 -1.37
N LEU A 121 4.98 11.92 -0.27
CA LEU A 121 3.54 12.19 -0.26
C LEU A 121 3.21 13.62 -0.73
N ALA A 122 4.02 14.62 -0.37
CA ALA A 122 3.87 16.00 -0.82
C ALA A 122 4.20 16.18 -2.31
N ARG A 123 5.08 15.32 -2.86
CA ARG A 123 5.43 15.29 -4.29
C ARG A 123 4.54 14.38 -5.13
N GLY A 124 3.66 13.58 -4.51
CA GLY A 124 2.79 12.62 -5.22
C GLY A 124 3.55 11.45 -5.86
N VAL A 125 4.77 11.14 -5.40
CA VAL A 125 5.64 10.12 -6.01
C VAL A 125 5.46 8.75 -5.34
N VAL A 126 4.34 8.09 -5.66
CA VAL A 126 3.96 6.79 -5.06
C VAL A 126 5.02 5.70 -5.31
N ASP A 127 5.70 5.71 -6.45
CA ASP A 127 6.78 4.76 -6.75
C ASP A 127 7.95 4.86 -5.77
N GLU A 128 8.22 6.06 -5.25
CA GLU A 128 9.25 6.24 -4.22
C GLU A 128 8.79 5.62 -2.89
N LEU A 129 7.53 5.79 -2.52
CA LEU A 129 6.91 5.17 -1.34
C LEU A 129 6.90 3.63 -1.42
N ASP A 130 6.64 3.06 -2.59
CA ASP A 130 6.67 1.59 -2.83
C ASP A 130 8.08 1.03 -2.68
N ALA A 131 9.10 1.77 -3.15
CA ALA A 131 10.50 1.41 -3.04
C ALA A 131 11.11 1.63 -1.64
N PHE A 132 10.30 1.79 -0.58
CA PHE A 132 10.78 2.15 0.77
C PHE A 132 11.88 1.22 1.30
N ARG A 133 11.85 -0.07 0.97
CA ARG A 133 12.85 -1.05 1.46
C ARG A 133 14.27 -0.73 1.02
N THR A 134 14.45 -0.08 -0.13
CA THR A 134 15.76 0.23 -0.71
C THR A 134 16.06 1.72 -0.73
N ARG A 135 15.03 2.58 -0.67
CA ARG A 135 15.17 4.04 -0.78
C ARG A 135 14.93 4.79 0.52
N ALA A 136 14.12 4.26 1.44
CA ALA A 136 13.79 4.97 2.67
C ALA A 136 14.92 4.86 3.71
N PRO A 137 15.17 5.92 4.49
CA PRO A 137 16.04 5.83 5.66
C PRO A 137 15.38 5.00 6.77
N GLY A 138 16.16 4.59 7.77
CA GLY A 138 15.61 3.97 8.99
C GLY A 138 15.21 2.50 8.87
N MET A 139 15.46 1.84 7.74
CA MET A 139 15.33 0.38 7.63
C MET A 139 16.46 -0.34 8.39
N PRO A 140 16.19 -1.52 8.98
CA PRO A 140 14.91 -2.24 9.03
C PRO A 140 13.99 -1.77 10.17
N TYR A 141 14.39 -0.77 10.96
CA TYR A 141 13.72 -0.39 12.21
C TYR A 141 12.32 0.20 11.98
N ALA A 142 12.16 1.06 10.98
CA ALA A 142 10.88 1.72 10.68
C ALA A 142 9.79 0.71 10.26
N HIS A 143 10.15 -0.31 9.48
CA HIS A 143 9.24 -1.36 9.01
C HIS A 143 9.92 -2.74 9.00
N PRO A 144 9.93 -3.45 10.14
CA PRO A 144 10.43 -4.83 10.21
C PRO A 144 9.53 -5.78 9.38
N THR A 145 8.24 -5.46 9.33
CA THR A 145 7.25 -6.07 8.42
C THR A 145 6.45 -4.97 7.72
N VAL A 146 5.73 -5.33 6.65
CA VAL A 146 5.01 -4.40 5.76
C VAL A 146 3.60 -4.07 6.23
N ASP A 147 3.03 -4.85 7.14
CA ASP A 147 1.58 -4.91 7.42
C ASP A 147 0.98 -3.55 7.82
N ARG A 148 1.75 -2.70 8.51
CA ARG A 148 1.30 -1.38 8.99
C ARG A 148 1.50 -0.25 7.98
N TYR A 149 2.28 -0.51 6.93
CA TYR A 149 2.56 0.42 5.84
C TYR A 149 1.59 0.20 4.66
N ILE A 150 1.17 -1.05 4.38
CA ILE A 150 0.24 -1.39 3.30
C ILE A 150 -1.04 -0.53 3.26
N PRO A 151 -1.72 -0.19 4.39
CA PRO A 151 -2.92 0.64 4.37
C PRO A 151 -2.75 2.03 3.73
N LEU A 152 -1.52 2.55 3.68
CA LEU A 152 -1.19 3.79 2.96
C LEU A 152 -1.52 3.65 1.47
N PHE A 153 -1.11 2.54 0.83
CA PHE A 153 -1.32 2.32 -0.60
C PHE A 153 -2.77 2.02 -0.94
N ILE A 154 -3.52 1.41 -0.03
CA ILE A 154 -4.98 1.26 -0.18
C ILE A 154 -5.64 2.63 -0.25
N THR A 155 -5.24 3.55 0.63
CA THR A 155 -5.80 4.91 0.69
C THR A 155 -5.42 5.72 -0.54
N LEU A 156 -4.15 5.64 -0.99
CA LEU A 156 -3.69 6.32 -2.20
C LEU A 156 -4.35 5.74 -3.46
N GLY A 157 -4.43 4.41 -3.58
CA GLY A 157 -5.05 3.75 -4.72
C GLY A 157 -6.57 3.97 -4.82
N ALA A 158 -7.21 4.34 -3.71
CA ALA A 158 -8.62 4.75 -3.68
C ALA A 158 -8.84 6.22 -4.04
N ALA A 159 -7.78 7.04 -4.12
CA ALA A 159 -7.91 8.45 -4.48
C ALA A 159 -8.28 8.61 -5.96
N ALA A 160 -9.13 9.60 -6.28
CA ALA A 160 -9.43 9.97 -7.66
C ALA A 160 -8.17 10.40 -8.45
N HIS A 161 -7.18 10.93 -7.73
CA HIS A 161 -5.90 11.40 -8.26
C HIS A 161 -4.74 10.90 -7.40
N PRO A 162 -4.29 9.64 -7.58
CA PRO A 162 -3.27 9.00 -6.74
C PRO A 162 -1.86 9.61 -6.89
N ASP A 163 -1.63 10.35 -7.97
CA ASP A 163 -0.38 11.05 -8.32
C ASP A 163 -0.33 12.50 -7.81
N ARG A 164 -1.38 12.97 -7.13
CA ARG A 164 -1.42 14.33 -6.57
C ARG A 164 -0.92 14.40 -5.14
N PRO A 165 -0.39 15.57 -4.72
CA PRO A 165 -0.03 15.82 -3.33
C PRO A 165 -1.22 15.56 -2.39
N VAL A 166 -0.94 14.89 -1.28
CA VAL A 166 -1.93 14.69 -0.21
C VAL A 166 -1.87 15.82 0.81
N ARG A 167 -2.95 16.02 1.57
CA ARG A 167 -2.95 16.91 2.73
C ARG A 167 -2.66 16.10 3.99
N THR A 168 -1.52 16.35 4.64
CA THR A 168 -1.27 15.85 5.99
C THR A 168 -2.28 16.48 6.96
N THR A 169 -2.93 15.67 7.80
CA THR A 169 -3.96 16.09 8.76
C THR A 169 -3.55 15.83 10.21
N VAL A 170 -2.73 14.81 10.45
CA VAL A 170 -2.19 14.48 11.77
C VAL A 170 -0.70 14.26 11.66
N GLU A 171 0.04 14.77 12.64
CA GLU A 171 1.48 14.58 12.80
C GLU A 171 1.81 14.19 14.25
N GLY A 172 3.07 13.84 14.48
CA GLY A 172 3.61 13.53 15.80
C GLY A 172 3.76 12.03 16.05
N TYR A 173 4.20 11.71 17.26
CA TYR A 173 4.70 10.39 17.60
C TYR A 173 3.96 9.81 18.81
N THR A 174 3.89 8.47 18.88
CA THR A 174 3.50 7.74 20.09
C THR A 174 4.50 6.61 20.31
N ILE A 175 5.14 6.59 21.48
CA ILE A 175 6.21 5.64 21.82
C ILE A 175 7.30 5.62 20.72
N GLY A 176 7.70 6.80 20.26
CA GLY A 176 8.70 6.95 19.20
C GLY A 176 8.27 6.50 17.79
N PHE A 177 7.01 6.14 17.56
CA PHE A 177 6.49 5.80 16.23
C PHE A 177 5.65 6.94 15.64
N SER A 178 5.88 7.29 14.37
CA SER A 178 5.08 8.31 13.69
C SER A 178 3.63 7.88 13.49
N LYS A 179 2.72 8.82 13.80
CA LYS A 179 1.27 8.74 13.61
C LYS A 179 0.80 9.57 12.41
N ARG A 180 1.71 9.94 11.50
CA ARG A 180 1.36 10.76 10.35
C ARG A 180 0.16 10.19 9.62
N SER A 181 -0.85 11.03 9.45
CA SER A 181 -2.06 10.70 8.71
C SER A 181 -2.30 11.77 7.66
N PHE A 182 -2.86 11.36 6.53
CA PHE A 182 -3.14 12.25 5.42
C PHE A 182 -4.55 12.00 4.90
N GLN A 183 -5.07 12.98 4.17
CA GLN A 183 -6.26 12.87 3.36
C GLN A 183 -5.90 13.12 1.91
N THR A 184 -6.47 12.33 1.01
CA THR A 184 -6.36 12.52 -0.44
C THR A 184 -7.44 13.49 -0.90
N ALA A 185 -7.23 14.14 -2.05
CA ALA A 185 -8.28 14.94 -2.66
C ALA A 185 -9.38 13.99 -3.20
N VAL A 186 -10.63 14.40 -3.01
CA VAL A 186 -11.81 13.77 -3.63
C VAL A 186 -11.90 14.22 -5.08
#